data_AF-A0AAJ2LRZ8-F1
#
_entry.id   AF-A0AAJ2LRZ8-F1
#
_cell.length_a   1.000
_cell.length_b   1.000
_cell.length_c   1.000
_cell.angle_alpha   90.00
_cell.angle_beta   90.00
_cell.angle_gamma   90.00
#
_symmetry.space_group_name_H-M   'P 1'
#
loop_
_entity.id
_entity.type
_entity.pdbx_description
1 polymer ?
#
loop_
_entity_poly.entity_id
_entity_poly.type
_entity_poly.pdbx_seq_one_letter_code
_entity_poly.pdbx_strand_id
1 'polypeptide(L)'
;MGMADNLPAADDTIRQHIEQQANEHGWESIHQQLQQVDPRAAMRFRPTDKQRVLRALEVYQLTGRSISDLHDEQQKQLNPTYRFELYALMPDRALLHQTIEKRLEQMWRIGFLDEVITLREKYQLHGGLPSMRAVGYRQAWDFL
;
A
#
# COMPACT_ATOMS: atom_id res chain seq x y z
N MET A 1 -6.43 4.92 11.49
CA MET A 1 -5.77 3.63 11.78
C MET A 1 -4.54 3.55 10.89
N GLY A 2 -3.40 3.98 11.40
CA GLY A 2 -2.19 4.12 10.58
C GLY A 2 -1.16 4.92 11.33
N MET A 3 -0.46 4.26 12.25
CA MET A 3 1.00 4.32 12.44
C MET A 3 1.36 3.01 13.14
N ALA A 4 2.09 2.15 12.44
CA ALA A 4 2.57 0.89 12.97
C ALA A 4 3.87 1.18 13.71
N ASP A 5 3.78 1.75 14.92
CA ASP A 5 4.94 2.23 15.68
C ASP A 5 5.99 1.15 16.03
N ASN A 6 5.66 -0.13 15.82
CA ASN A 6 6.53 -1.27 16.12
C ASN A 6 6.91 -2.13 14.90
N LEU A 7 6.57 -1.73 13.67
CA LEU A 7 7.06 -2.45 12.49
C LEU A 7 8.41 -1.87 12.06
N PRO A 8 9.41 -2.72 11.73
CA PRO A 8 10.72 -2.25 11.28
C PRO A 8 10.58 -1.39 10.02
N ALA A 9 11.51 -0.47 9.77
CA ALA A 9 11.54 0.27 8.51
C ALA A 9 11.59 -0.69 7.30
N ALA A 10 11.20 -0.18 6.13
CA ALA A 10 11.36 -0.92 4.89
C ALA A 10 12.85 -1.14 4.60
N ASP A 11 13.23 -2.34 4.12
CA ASP A 11 14.58 -2.65 3.67
C ASP A 11 14.55 -3.03 2.19
N ASP A 12 15.06 -2.14 1.35
CA ASP A 12 15.01 -2.29 -0.10
C ASP A 12 15.77 -3.53 -0.59
N THR A 13 16.82 -3.96 0.11
CA THR A 13 17.61 -5.15 -0.26
C THR A 13 16.76 -6.42 -0.10
N ILE A 14 16.06 -6.52 1.02
CA ILE A 14 15.16 -7.65 1.30
C ILE A 14 14.00 -7.66 0.32
N ARG A 15 13.43 -6.49 0.02
CA ARG A 15 12.35 -6.38 -0.96
C ARG A 15 12.77 -6.84 -2.35
N GLN A 16 13.92 -6.38 -2.82
CA GLN A 16 14.46 -6.78 -4.11
C GLN A 16 14.70 -8.28 -4.17
N HIS A 17 15.22 -8.88 -3.09
CA HIS A 17 15.41 -10.32 -3.02
C HIS A 17 14.09 -11.11 -3.11
N ILE A 18 13.07 -10.70 -2.37
CA ILE A 18 11.74 -11.33 -2.41
C ILE A 18 11.10 -11.15 -3.79
N GLU A 19 11.19 -9.96 -4.39
CA GLU A 19 10.67 -9.69 -5.73
C GLU A 19 11.40 -10.52 -6.80
N GLN A 20 12.71 -10.70 -6.68
CA GLN A 20 13.48 -11.57 -7.56
C GLN A 20 12.99 -13.02 -7.44
N GLN A 21 12.84 -13.54 -6.23
CA GLN A 21 12.31 -14.89 -6.01
C GLN A 21 10.89 -15.04 -6.58
N ALA A 22 10.05 -14.02 -6.42
CA ALA A 22 8.71 -13.99 -6.99
C ALA A 22 8.71 -13.99 -8.53
N ASN A 23 9.70 -13.35 -9.15
CA ASN A 23 9.87 -13.34 -10.60
C ASN A 23 10.35 -14.71 -11.12
N GLU A 24 11.19 -15.42 -10.36
CA GLU A 24 11.71 -16.74 -10.73
C GLU A 24 10.71 -17.88 -10.49
N HIS A 25 9.99 -17.85 -9.38
CA HIS A 25 9.16 -18.97 -8.90
C HIS A 25 7.66 -18.66 -8.81
N GLY A 26 7.25 -17.42 -9.07
CA GLY A 26 5.87 -16.97 -8.94
C GLY A 26 5.48 -16.55 -7.52
N TRP A 27 4.40 -15.77 -7.41
CA TRP A 27 3.90 -15.27 -6.12
C TRP A 27 3.22 -16.34 -5.28
N GLU A 28 2.75 -17.42 -5.89
CA GLU A 28 2.23 -18.60 -5.20
C GLU A 28 3.30 -19.27 -4.34
N SER A 29 4.53 -19.38 -4.85
CA SER A 29 5.66 -19.92 -4.09
C SER A 29 5.98 -19.04 -2.87
N ILE A 30 6.01 -17.72 -3.08
CA ILE A 30 6.24 -16.75 -2.00
C ILE A 30 5.12 -16.81 -0.96
N HIS A 31 3.87 -16.98 -1.38
CA HIS A 31 2.74 -17.17 -0.47
C HIS A 31 2.86 -18.47 0.34
N GLN A 32 3.35 -19.56 -0.26
CA GLN A 32 3.65 -20.79 0.49
C GLN A 32 4.75 -20.59 1.54
N GLN A 33 5.79 -19.82 1.24
CA GLN A 33 6.79 -19.44 2.23
C GLN A 33 6.15 -18.64 3.37
N LEU A 34 5.27 -17.68 3.05
CA LEU A 34 4.50 -16.94 4.05
C LEU A 34 3.64 -17.88 4.91
N GLN A 35 3.04 -18.91 4.31
CA GLN A 35 2.23 -19.90 5.04
C GLN A 35 3.05 -20.70 6.05
N GLN A 36 4.33 -20.95 5.78
CA GLN A 36 5.22 -21.67 6.72
C GLN A 36 5.58 -20.82 7.94
N VAL A 37 5.81 -19.51 7.74
CA VAL A 37 6.30 -18.61 8.80
C VAL A 37 5.18 -17.84 9.52
N ASP A 38 4.08 -17.54 8.82
CA ASP A 38 2.90 -16.86 9.33
C ASP A 38 1.61 -17.39 8.66
N PRO A 39 1.09 -18.55 9.11
CA PRO A 39 -0.17 -19.11 8.59
C PRO A 39 -1.37 -18.16 8.70
N ARG A 40 -1.36 -17.28 9.71
CA ARG A 40 -2.47 -16.35 9.99
C ARG A 40 -2.49 -15.22 8.97
N ALA A 41 -1.32 -14.66 8.64
CA ALA A 41 -1.19 -13.70 7.55
C ALA A 41 -1.47 -14.34 6.20
N ALA A 42 -0.98 -15.55 5.94
CA ALA A 42 -1.23 -16.28 4.70
C ALA A 42 -2.73 -16.56 4.45
N MET A 43 -3.52 -16.80 5.49
CA MET A 43 -4.97 -16.94 5.38
C MET A 43 -5.67 -15.62 5.04
N ARG A 44 -5.13 -14.48 5.49
CA ARG A 44 -5.71 -13.14 5.28
C ARG A 44 -5.30 -12.52 3.94
N PHE A 45 -4.07 -12.78 3.50
CA PHE A 45 -3.49 -12.18 2.29
C PHE A 45 -3.57 -13.17 1.15
N ARG A 46 -4.22 -12.76 0.05
CA ARG A 46 -4.23 -13.58 -1.18
C ARG A 46 -2.84 -13.54 -1.82
N PRO A 47 -2.42 -14.58 -2.56
CA PRO A 47 -1.16 -14.55 -3.33
C PRO A 47 -1.05 -13.34 -4.27
N THR A 48 -2.19 -12.86 -4.79
CA THR A 48 -2.27 -11.67 -5.64
C THR A 48 -2.00 -10.36 -4.92
N ASP A 49 -2.08 -10.32 -3.58
CA ASP A 49 -1.81 -9.14 -2.75
C ASP A 49 -0.30 -9.01 -2.47
N LYS A 50 0.46 -8.83 -3.57
CA LYS A 50 1.93 -8.84 -3.61
C LYS A 50 2.55 -7.95 -2.54
N GLN A 51 1.98 -6.76 -2.32
CA GLN A 51 2.51 -5.79 -1.35
C GLN A 51 2.38 -6.28 0.09
N ARG A 52 1.24 -6.91 0.44
CA ARG A 52 1.05 -7.43 1.81
C ARG A 52 1.85 -8.69 2.06
N VAL A 53 1.94 -9.58 1.07
CA VAL A 53 2.76 -10.80 1.16
C VAL A 53 4.24 -10.45 1.31
N LEU A 54 4.75 -9.56 0.45
CA LEU A 54 6.12 -9.06 0.53
C LEU A 54 6.41 -8.41 1.87
N ARG A 55 5.52 -7.54 2.36
CA ARG A 55 5.72 -6.87 3.65
C ARG A 55 5.72 -7.85 4.82
N ALA A 56 4.86 -8.86 4.81
CA ALA A 56 4.80 -9.87 5.87
C ALA A 56 6.09 -10.68 5.95
N LEU A 57 6.63 -11.10 4.81
CA LEU A 57 7.92 -11.80 4.73
C LEU A 57 9.10 -10.89 5.06
N GLU A 58 9.10 -9.65 4.59
CA GLU A 58 10.11 -8.65 4.92
C GLU A 58 10.23 -8.46 6.44
N VAL A 59 9.09 -8.31 7.13
CA VAL A 59 9.05 -8.19 8.60
C VAL A 59 9.61 -9.43 9.28
N TYR A 60 9.25 -10.62 8.79
CA TYR A 60 9.77 -11.88 9.32
C TYR A 60 11.29 -12.01 9.13
N GLN A 61 11.82 -11.66 7.96
CA GLN A 61 13.26 -11.72 7.68
C GLN A 61 14.05 -10.71 8.52
N LEU A 62 13.49 -9.51 8.76
CA LEU A 62 14.13 -8.48 9.58
C LEU A 62 14.13 -8.79 11.07
N THR A 63 13.06 -9.40 11.58
CA THR A 63 12.84 -9.51 13.03
C THR A 63 12.87 -10.94 13.56
N GLY A 64 12.80 -11.94 12.68
CA GLY A 64 12.55 -13.34 13.03
C GLY A 64 11.13 -13.60 13.55
N ARG A 65 10.26 -12.58 13.58
CA ARG A 65 8.91 -12.66 14.16
C ARG A 65 7.85 -12.43 13.10
N SER A 66 6.74 -13.16 13.19
CA SER A 66 5.66 -13.03 12.22
C SER A 66 4.95 -11.68 12.36
N ILE A 67 4.43 -11.14 11.25
CA ILE A 67 3.70 -9.87 11.27
C ILE A 67 2.42 -9.98 12.11
N SER A 68 1.81 -11.17 12.15
CA SER A 68 0.65 -11.43 13.01
C SER A 68 0.98 -11.33 14.50
N ASP A 69 2.14 -11.83 14.93
CA ASP A 69 2.54 -11.75 16.34
C ASP A 69 2.81 -10.30 16.77
N LEU A 70 3.47 -9.52 15.92
CA LEU A 70 3.73 -8.10 16.19
C LEU A 70 2.44 -7.29 16.27
N HIS A 71 1.46 -7.59 15.42
CA HIS A 71 0.14 -6.96 15.49
C HIS A 71 -0.63 -7.30 16.78
N ASP A 72 -0.57 -8.56 17.24
CA ASP A 72 -1.24 -8.97 18.48
C ASP A 72 -0.63 -8.27 19.71
N GLU A 73 0.70 -8.12 19.74
CA GLU A 73 1.38 -7.38 20.80
C GLU A 73 1.00 -5.91 20.79
N GLN A 74 0.94 -5.29 19.61
CA GLN A 74 0.53 -3.90 19.48
C GLN A 74 -0.91 -3.72 19.99
N GLN A 75 -1.80 -4.65 19.70
CA GLN A 75 -3.18 -4.60 20.20
C GLN A 75 -3.25 -4.68 21.74
N LYS A 76 -2.38 -5.46 22.38
CA LYS A 76 -2.27 -5.51 23.85
C LYS A 76 -1.73 -4.21 24.46
N GLN A 77 -0.97 -3.44 23.69
CA GLN A 77 -0.40 -2.15 24.10
C GLN A 77 -1.33 -0.96 23.82
N LEU A 78 -2.48 -1.17 23.17
CA LEU A 78 -3.47 -0.12 22.97
C LEU A 78 -3.99 0.36 24.32
N ASN A 79 -3.58 1.56 24.70
CA ASN A 79 -4.02 2.18 25.94
C ASN A 79 -5.52 2.53 25.85
N PRO A 80 -6.39 1.94 26.69
CA PRO A 80 -7.84 2.12 26.59
C PRO A 80 -8.35 3.51 27.00
N THR A 81 -7.44 4.46 27.27
CA THR A 81 -7.76 5.82 27.74
C THR A 81 -8.63 6.62 26.78
N TYR A 82 -8.60 6.29 25.48
CA TYR A 82 -9.36 7.04 24.47
C TYR A 82 -10.59 6.28 24.00
N ARG A 83 -11.74 6.95 24.07
CA ARG A 83 -12.97 6.53 23.40
C ARG A 83 -13.00 7.18 22.01
N PHE A 84 -12.97 6.34 20.97
CA PHE A 84 -13.09 6.80 19.59
C PHE A 84 -14.53 6.63 19.12
N GLU A 85 -15.12 7.70 18.58
CA GLU A 85 -16.39 7.67 17.86
C GLU A 85 -16.10 7.79 16.37
N LEU A 86 -16.40 6.74 15.61
CA LEU A 86 -16.12 6.69 14.17
C LEU A 86 -17.38 7.02 13.38
N TYR A 87 -17.30 8.04 12.55
CA TYR A 87 -18.35 8.43 11.63
C TYR A 87 -17.88 8.19 10.19
N ALA A 88 -18.74 7.57 9.38
CA ALA A 88 -18.49 7.34 7.97
C ALA A 88 -19.60 7.99 7.13
N LEU A 89 -19.22 8.75 6.10
CA LEU A 89 -20.15 9.31 5.12
C LEU A 89 -20.15 8.41 3.89
N MET A 90 -21.28 7.75 3.65
CA MET A 90 -21.45 6.79 2.57
C MET A 90 -22.65 7.18 1.70
N PRO A 91 -22.49 8.14 0.77
CA PRO A 91 -23.55 8.50 -0.16
C PRO A 91 -23.87 7.32 -1.11
N ASP A 92 -25.01 7.42 -1.80
CA ASP A 92 -25.35 6.47 -2.86
C ASP A 92 -24.23 6.34 -3.89
N ARG A 93 -23.99 5.10 -4.36
CA ARG A 93 -22.87 4.79 -5.25
C ARG A 93 -22.95 5.52 -6.59
N ALA A 94 -24.15 5.67 -7.15
CA ALA A 94 -24.33 6.38 -8.41
C ALA A 94 -24.03 7.87 -8.24
N LEU A 95 -24.53 8.47 -7.15
CA LEU A 95 -24.24 9.88 -6.82
C LEU A 95 -22.74 10.12 -6.58
N LEU A 96 -22.08 9.19 -5.88
CA LEU A 96 -20.64 9.26 -5.63
C LEU A 96 -19.87 9.26 -6.96
N HIS A 97 -20.18 8.34 -7.87
CA HIS A 97 -19.51 8.28 -9.17
C HIS A 97 -19.71 9.56 -10.00
N GLN A 98 -20.94 10.10 -10.05
CA GLN A 98 -21.21 11.36 -10.76
C GLN A 98 -20.41 12.53 -10.17
N THR A 99 -20.25 12.56 -8.85
CA THR A 99 -19.49 13.62 -8.17
C THR A 99 -17.99 13.50 -8.46
N ILE A 100 -17.46 12.27 -8.49
CA ILE A 100 -16.06 11.99 -8.84
C ILE A 100 -15.78 12.42 -10.28
N GLU A 101 -16.67 12.10 -11.22
CA GLU A 101 -16.54 12.48 -12.64
C GLU A 101 -16.52 14.00 -12.81
N LYS A 102 -17.48 14.72 -12.22
CA LYS A 102 -17.51 16.19 -12.24
C LYS A 102 -16.26 16.82 -11.65
N ARG A 103 -15.75 16.25 -10.55
CA ARG A 103 -14.50 16.72 -9.93
C ARG A 103 -13.31 16.52 -10.87
N LEU A 104 -13.24 15.40 -11.57
CA LEU A 104 -12.17 15.16 -12.54
C LEU A 104 -12.22 16.19 -13.68
N GLU A 105 -13.39 16.46 -14.26
CA GLU A 105 -13.55 17.51 -15.28
C GLU A 105 -13.07 18.88 -14.78
N GLN A 106 -13.38 19.23 -13.54
CA GLN A 106 -12.91 20.46 -12.91
C GLN A 106 -11.39 20.48 -12.78
N MET A 107 -10.77 19.36 -12.36
CA MET A 107 -9.31 19.25 -12.26
C MET A 107 -8.63 19.50 -13.61
N TRP A 108 -9.17 18.97 -14.71
CA TRP A 108 -8.65 19.26 -16.05
C TRP A 108 -8.72 20.74 -16.38
N ARG A 109 -9.85 21.41 -16.08
CA ARG A 109 -10.05 22.84 -16.38
C ARG A 109 -9.12 23.76 -15.58
N ILE A 110 -8.69 23.35 -14.39
CA ILE A 110 -7.76 24.13 -13.56
C ILE A 110 -6.28 23.81 -13.83
N GLY A 111 -5.97 23.07 -14.90
CA GLY A 111 -4.58 22.82 -15.33
C GLY A 111 -3.92 21.61 -14.66
N PHE A 112 -4.68 20.57 -14.29
CA PHE A 112 -4.09 19.36 -13.70
C PHE A 112 -2.99 18.72 -14.58
N LEU A 113 -3.16 18.68 -15.90
CA LEU A 113 -2.12 18.12 -16.77
C LEU A 113 -0.85 18.97 -16.77
N ASP A 114 -1.00 20.29 -16.79
CA ASP A 114 0.13 21.24 -16.75
C ASP A 114 0.91 21.10 -15.43
N GLU A 115 0.21 20.83 -14.32
CA GLU A 115 0.85 20.51 -13.05
C GLU A 115 1.73 19.26 -13.17
N VAL A 116 1.23 18.17 -13.77
CA VAL A 116 2.00 16.92 -13.93
C VAL A 116 3.21 17.12 -14.85
N ILE A 117 3.06 17.87 -15.94
CA ILE A 117 4.17 18.24 -16.83
C ILE A 117 5.23 19.02 -16.05
N THR A 118 4.81 20.04 -15.29
CA THR A 118 5.72 20.85 -14.48
C THR A 118 6.47 20.00 -13.45
N LEU A 119 5.82 19.04 -12.82
CA LEU A 119 6.45 18.14 -11.86
C LEU A 119 7.53 17.26 -12.51
N ARG A 120 7.28 16.77 -13.73
CA ARG A 120 8.25 15.98 -14.50
C ARG A 120 9.48 16.77 -14.90
N GLU A 121 9.29 18.02 -15.30
CA GLU A 121 10.39 18.88 -15.72
C GLU A 121 11.22 19.36 -14.54
N LYS A 122 10.57 19.68 -13.42
CA LYS A 122 11.22 20.32 -12.27
C LYS A 122 11.93 19.34 -11.34
N TYR A 123 11.46 18.11 -11.24
CA TYR A 123 11.93 17.14 -10.25
C TYR A 123 12.33 15.82 -10.89
N GLN A 124 13.33 15.14 -10.31
CA GLN A 124 13.72 13.79 -10.70
C GLN A 124 12.72 12.78 -10.12
N LEU A 125 11.59 12.60 -10.80
CA LEU A 125 10.51 11.69 -10.40
C LEU A 125 10.45 10.49 -11.35
N HIS A 126 9.99 9.34 -10.85
CA HIS A 126 9.68 8.17 -11.66
C HIS A 126 8.33 7.57 -11.22
N GLY A 127 7.68 6.83 -12.13
CA GLY A 127 6.33 6.27 -11.90
C GLY A 127 6.21 5.26 -10.75
N GLY A 128 7.33 4.82 -10.19
CA GLY A 128 7.37 3.93 -9.03
C GLY A 128 7.15 4.64 -7.69
N LEU A 129 7.31 5.97 -7.63
CA LEU A 129 7.20 6.73 -6.39
C LEU A 129 5.75 6.78 -5.86
N PRO A 130 5.53 6.80 -4.52
CA PRO A 130 4.20 6.88 -3.94
C PRO A 130 3.38 8.08 -4.42
N SER A 131 4.02 9.22 -4.65
CA SER A 131 3.39 10.43 -5.18
C SER A 131 2.85 10.22 -6.59
N MET A 132 3.64 9.61 -7.48
CA MET A 132 3.26 9.37 -8.88
C MET A 132 2.29 8.20 -9.04
N ARG A 133 2.16 7.35 -8.02
CA ARG A 133 1.15 6.28 -7.96
C ARG A 133 -0.22 6.74 -7.48
N ALA A 134 -0.38 8.00 -7.08
CA ALA A 134 -1.67 8.54 -6.69
C ALA A 134 -2.68 8.48 -7.85
N VAL A 135 -3.97 8.33 -7.50
CA VAL A 135 -5.06 8.32 -8.49
C VAL A 135 -5.09 9.66 -9.23
N GLY A 136 -5.16 9.63 -10.56
CA GLY A 136 -5.03 10.78 -11.43
C GLY A 136 -3.59 10.93 -11.93
N TYR A 137 -2.63 11.12 -11.01
CA TYR A 137 -1.22 11.31 -11.36
C TYR A 137 -0.64 10.13 -12.12
N ARG A 138 -0.96 8.89 -11.70
CA ARG A 138 -0.48 7.71 -12.41
C ARG A 138 -0.92 7.67 -13.86
N GLN A 139 -2.21 7.95 -14.11
CA GLN A 139 -2.76 7.93 -15.47
C GLN A 139 -2.21 9.08 -16.32
N ALA A 140 -2.11 10.29 -15.75
CA ALA A 140 -1.50 11.42 -16.44
C ALA A 140 -0.01 11.19 -16.72
N TRP A 141 0.70 10.54 -15.79
CA TRP A 141 2.08 10.11 -15.98
C TRP A 141 2.16 9.08 -17.10
N ASP A 142 1.39 7.99 -17.08
CA ASP A 142 1.47 6.97 -18.14
C ASP A 142 1.04 7.51 -19.52
N PHE A 143 0.23 8.57 -19.58
CA PHE A 143 -0.20 9.23 -20.82
C PHE A 143 0.88 10.14 -21.45
N LEU A 144 1.67 10.82 -20.62
CA LEU A 144 2.73 11.74 -21.02
C LEU A 144 4.03 10.99 -21.33
#